data_AF-A0A3N5EM06-F1
#
_entry.id   AF-A0A3N5EM06-F1
#
_cell.length_a   1.000
_cell.length_b   1.000
_cell.length_c   1.000
_cell.angle_alpha   90.00
_cell.angle_beta   90.00
_cell.angle_gamma   90.00
#
_symmetry.space_group_name_H-M   'P 1'
#
loop_
_entity.id
_entity.type
_entity.pdbx_description
1 polymer ?
#
loop_
_entity_poly.entity_id
_entity_poly.type
_entity_poly.pdbx_seq_one_letter_code
_entity_poly.pdbx_strand_id
1 'polypeptide(L)'
;VRDEAIEVNKPLSYKGITFYQSSYEGYKDFLLRFIDTADNKTTTFKATFQNELDWSEKDLRFGVINVEAQGNQVIRTKIWLRDGDRQPMTFWLKPGEKKEMQFQGKAYSLSAKQMYATGLQVAKDPGVWLVYIGCGLMLAGLYMAFFLSHRRIWLSLSHDGDNSTVVQLAASTNKNKTGFSDIFSQISRLLTDNGGRP
;
A
#
# COMPACT_ATOMS: atom_id res chain seq x y z
N VAL A 1 -18.70 -10.16 -4.70
CA VAL A 1 -17.95 -8.97 -4.27
C VAL A 1 -17.97 -8.99 -2.75
N ARG A 2 -16.81 -9.07 -2.08
CA ARG A 2 -16.75 -9.01 -0.61
C ARG A 2 -16.63 -7.53 -0.23
N ASP A 3 -17.62 -7.03 0.50
CA ASP A 3 -17.63 -5.69 1.06
C ASP A 3 -16.71 -5.67 2.28
N GLU A 4 -15.52 -5.08 2.13
CA GLU A 4 -14.64 -4.79 3.27
C GLU A 4 -14.47 -3.27 3.37
N ALA A 5 -14.87 -2.72 4.51
CA ALA A 5 -14.79 -1.30 4.80
C ALA A 5 -13.34 -0.90 5.09
N ILE A 6 -12.86 0.15 4.39
CA ILE A 6 -11.52 0.69 4.59
C ILE A 6 -11.55 1.57 5.85
N GLU A 7 -10.80 1.17 6.88
CA GLU A 7 -10.60 1.93 8.12
C GLU A 7 -9.22 2.59 8.17
N VAL A 8 -9.14 3.70 8.90
CA VAL A 8 -7.89 4.43 9.18
C VAL A 8 -6.83 3.47 9.74
N ASN A 9 -5.60 3.53 9.20
CA ASN A 9 -4.45 2.67 9.53
C ASN A 9 -4.54 1.18 9.13
N LYS A 10 -5.55 0.76 8.36
CA LYS A 10 -5.61 -0.58 7.76
C LYS A 10 -5.55 -0.45 6.24
N PRO A 11 -4.35 -0.34 5.63
CA PRO A 11 -4.24 -0.25 4.19
C PRO A 11 -4.75 -1.54 3.53
N LEU A 12 -5.74 -1.41 2.64
CA LEU A 12 -6.23 -2.52 1.84
C LEU A 12 -5.17 -2.83 0.78
N SER A 13 -4.68 -4.06 0.74
CA SER A 13 -3.76 -4.51 -0.29
C SER A 13 -4.44 -5.54 -1.18
N TYR A 14 -4.56 -5.25 -2.47
CA TYR A 14 -5.14 -6.18 -3.45
C TYR A 14 -4.28 -6.21 -4.72
N LYS A 15 -3.82 -7.40 -5.12
CA LYS A 15 -2.99 -7.62 -6.33
C LYS A 15 -1.74 -6.72 -6.41
N GLY A 16 -1.07 -6.48 -5.29
CA GLY A 16 0.15 -5.65 -5.23
C GLY A 16 -0.09 -4.14 -5.31
N ILE A 17 -1.34 -3.71 -5.14
CA ILE A 17 -1.72 -2.31 -4.99
C ILE A 17 -2.09 -2.10 -3.53
N THR A 18 -1.40 -1.17 -2.86
CA THR A 18 -1.73 -0.78 -1.49
C THR A 18 -2.42 0.56 -1.49
N PHE A 19 -3.64 0.60 -0.96
CA PHE A 19 -4.43 1.82 -0.83
C PHE A 19 -4.13 2.48 0.51
N TYR A 20 -3.58 3.69 0.46
CA TYR A 20 -3.39 4.54 1.62
C TYR A 20 -4.40 5.69 1.57
N GLN A 21 -5.02 5.98 2.71
CA GLN A 21 -5.83 7.19 2.90
C GLN A 21 -4.91 8.30 3.42
N SER A 22 -4.40 9.13 2.50
CA SER A 22 -3.23 9.99 2.82
C SER A 22 -3.57 11.36 3.40
N SER A 23 -4.79 11.87 3.23
CA SER A 23 -5.20 13.10 3.90
C SER A 23 -6.71 13.31 3.86
N TYR A 24 -7.21 14.05 4.86
CA TYR A 24 -8.56 14.59 4.92
C TYR A 24 -8.43 16.11 4.80
N GLU A 25 -8.36 16.63 3.58
CA GLU A 25 -8.41 18.07 3.34
C GLU A 25 -9.85 18.52 3.13
N GLY A 26 -10.25 19.52 3.90
CA GLY A 26 -11.51 20.22 3.65
C GLY A 26 -11.39 20.97 2.33
N TYR A 27 -12.17 20.57 1.32
CA TYR A 27 -12.17 21.29 0.05
C TYR A 27 -12.80 22.68 0.25
N LYS A 28 -12.42 23.65 -0.60
CA LYS A 28 -13.02 25.01 -0.62
C LYS A 28 -14.44 25.02 -1.21
N ASP A 29 -14.94 23.85 -1.62
CA ASP A 29 -16.24 23.66 -2.21
C ASP A 29 -17.24 23.13 -1.16
N PHE A 30 -18.45 23.67 -1.23
CA PHE A 30 -19.58 23.37 -0.37
C PHE A 30 -20.71 22.79 -1.21
N LEU A 31 -21.41 21.80 -0.67
CA LEU A 31 -22.64 21.28 -1.24
C LEU A 31 -23.82 21.98 -0.58
N LEU A 32 -24.53 22.78 -1.35
CA LEU A 32 -25.77 23.44 -0.95
C LEU A 32 -26.94 22.61 -1.47
N ARG A 33 -27.76 22.10 -0.54
CA ARG A 33 -28.91 21.25 -0.87
C ARG A 33 -30.20 21.97 -0.53
N PHE A 34 -31.02 22.18 -1.54
CA PHE A 34 -32.37 22.70 -1.44
C PHE A 34 -33.35 21.54 -1.49
N ILE A 35 -34.10 21.34 -0.41
CA ILE A 35 -35.10 20.28 -0.29
C ILE A 35 -36.47 20.95 -0.36
N ASP A 36 -37.27 20.63 -1.36
CA ASP A 36 -38.67 21.09 -1.43
C ASP A 36 -39.47 20.36 -0.34
N THR A 37 -40.09 21.09 0.59
CA THR A 37 -40.82 20.48 1.71
C THR A 37 -42.13 19.82 1.26
N ALA A 38 -42.69 20.20 0.10
CA ALA A 38 -43.92 19.62 -0.42
C ALA A 38 -43.67 18.25 -1.09
N ASP A 39 -42.64 18.16 -1.94
CA ASP A 39 -42.37 16.97 -2.76
C ASP A 39 -41.14 16.16 -2.28
N ASN A 40 -40.47 16.62 -1.23
CA ASN A 40 -39.19 16.10 -0.72
C ASN A 40 -38.07 16.00 -1.78
N LYS A 41 -38.23 16.74 -2.89
CA LYS A 41 -37.27 16.76 -4.00
C LYS A 41 -36.02 17.54 -3.59
N THR A 42 -34.86 16.92 -3.70
CA THR A 42 -33.58 17.55 -3.34
C THR A 42 -32.82 18.01 -4.58
N THR A 43 -32.50 19.30 -4.65
CA THR A 43 -31.65 19.90 -5.67
C THR A 43 -30.32 20.29 -5.03
N THR A 44 -29.20 19.81 -5.58
CA THR A 44 -27.86 20.03 -5.01
C THR A 44 -27.04 20.93 -5.93
N PHE A 45 -26.42 21.94 -5.35
CA PHE A 45 -25.49 22.84 -6.02
C PHE A 45 -24.12 22.78 -5.39
N LYS A 46 -23.08 22.78 -6.23
CA LYS A 46 -21.69 22.87 -5.79
C LYS A 46 -21.30 24.35 -5.74
N ALA A 47 -21.17 24.89 -4.52
CA ALA A 47 -20.80 26.27 -4.26
C ALA A 47 -19.33 26.38 -3.88
N THR A 48 -18.55 27.10 -4.67
CA THR A 48 -17.19 27.49 -4.29
C THR A 48 -17.25 28.75 -3.42
N PHE A 49 -16.35 28.85 -2.44
CA PHE A 49 -16.25 30.04 -1.58
C PHE A 49 -16.16 31.34 -2.40
N GLN A 50 -16.94 32.34 -2.02
CA GLN A 50 -17.05 33.65 -2.70
C GLN A 50 -17.51 33.61 -4.17
N ASN A 51 -18.04 32.48 -4.65
CA ASN A 51 -18.66 32.40 -5.96
C ASN A 51 -20.19 32.54 -5.86
N GLU A 52 -20.78 33.27 -6.81
CA GLU A 52 -22.23 33.38 -6.97
C GLU A 52 -22.73 32.21 -7.83
N LEU A 53 -23.81 31.58 -7.37
CA LEU A 53 -24.57 30.59 -8.13
C LEU A 53 -25.92 31.19 -8.49
N ASP A 54 -26.34 30.95 -9.73
CA ASP A 54 -27.65 31.34 -10.23
C ASP A 54 -28.50 30.09 -10.46
N TRP A 55 -29.69 30.07 -9.86
CA TRP A 55 -30.74 29.11 -10.16
C TRP A 55 -31.82 29.80 -10.97
N SER A 56 -31.58 29.91 -12.27
CA SER A 56 -32.39 30.72 -13.19
C SER A 56 -33.84 30.27 -13.28
N GLU A 57 -34.14 28.97 -13.13
CA GLU A 57 -35.54 28.45 -13.06
C GLU A 57 -36.35 29.06 -11.91
N LYS A 58 -35.68 29.51 -10.85
CA LYS A 58 -36.27 30.04 -9.62
C LYS A 58 -35.88 31.50 -9.37
N ASP A 59 -35.25 32.17 -10.34
CA ASP A 59 -34.74 33.54 -10.22
C ASP A 59 -33.99 33.78 -8.89
N LEU A 60 -33.18 32.79 -8.49
CA LEU A 60 -32.61 32.72 -7.15
C LEU A 60 -31.09 32.69 -7.24
N ARG A 61 -30.45 33.70 -6.66
CA ARG A 61 -28.99 33.79 -6.59
C ARG A 61 -28.51 33.56 -5.19
N PHE A 62 -27.44 32.79 -5.03
CA PHE A 62 -26.94 32.43 -3.70
C PHE A 62 -25.48 32.06 -3.76
N GLY A 63 -24.85 32.06 -2.59
CA GLY A 63 -23.46 31.66 -2.49
C GLY A 63 -22.97 31.61 -1.06
N VAL A 64 -21.72 31.20 -0.91
CA VAL A 64 -21.02 31.19 0.38
C VAL A 64 -20.16 32.44 0.47
N ILE A 65 -20.43 33.31 1.44
CA ILE A 65 -19.68 34.57 1.63
C ILE A 65 -18.64 34.51 2.75
N ASN A 66 -18.86 33.66 3.75
CA ASN A 66 -17.92 33.50 4.85
C ASN A 66 -17.98 32.08 5.42
N VAL A 67 -16.89 31.63 6.03
CA VAL A 67 -16.75 30.29 6.60
C VAL A 67 -15.99 30.43 7.92
N GLU A 68 -16.56 29.88 8.98
CA GLU A 68 -15.91 29.78 10.28
C GLU A 68 -15.41 28.35 10.44
N ALA A 69 -14.09 28.18 10.57
CA ALA A 69 -13.43 26.89 10.70
C ALA A 69 -12.54 26.85 11.95
N GLN A 70 -12.46 25.67 12.56
CA GLN A 70 -11.52 25.39 13.64
C GLN A 70 -10.59 24.26 13.17
N GLY A 71 -9.33 24.60 12.94
CA GLY A 71 -8.39 23.72 12.24
C GLY A 71 -8.88 23.44 10.81
N ASN A 72 -8.97 22.16 10.45
CA ASN A 72 -9.41 21.71 9.12
C ASN A 72 -10.94 21.51 8.98
N GLN A 73 -11.71 21.74 10.05
CA GLN A 73 -13.14 21.47 10.09
C GLN A 73 -13.95 22.77 10.07
N VAL A 74 -14.86 22.90 9.10
CA VAL A 74 -15.82 24.00 9.07
C VAL A 74 -16.86 23.82 10.16
N ILE A 75 -16.98 24.81 11.06
CA ILE A 75 -17.97 24.86 12.13
C ILE A 75 -19.27 25.49 11.63
N ARG A 76 -19.19 26.57 10.85
CA ARG A 76 -20.37 27.26 10.29
C ARG A 76 -20.05 27.87 8.94
N THR A 77 -21.04 27.89 8.07
CA THR A 77 -20.98 28.47 6.72
C THR A 77 -21.97 29.62 6.64
N LYS A 78 -21.52 30.82 6.29
CA LYS A 78 -22.37 31.98 6.04
C LYS A 78 -22.81 31.96 4.59
N ILE A 79 -24.10 31.76 4.39
CA ILE A 79 -24.72 31.74 3.07
C ILE A 79 -25.49 33.04 2.90
N TRP A 80 -25.43 33.56 1.69
CA TRP A 80 -26.30 34.63 1.24
C TRP A 80 -27.20 34.11 0.13
N LEU A 81 -28.40 34.65 0.05
CA LEU A 81 -29.39 34.27 -0.93
C LEU A 81 -30.27 35.47 -1.28
N ARG A 82 -30.57 35.62 -2.56
CA ARG A 82 -31.37 36.67 -3.15
C ARG A 82 -32.46 36.04 -4.01
N ASP A 83 -33.69 36.38 -3.73
CA ASP A 83 -34.90 35.93 -4.42
C ASP A 83 -35.40 37.06 -5.33
N GLY A 84 -35.10 36.96 -6.63
CA GLY A 84 -35.30 38.02 -7.61
C GLY A 84 -34.66 39.34 -7.20
N ASP A 85 -35.47 40.40 -7.15
CA ASP A 85 -35.01 41.75 -6.80
C ASP A 85 -35.13 42.11 -5.31
N ARG A 86 -35.42 41.12 -4.45
CA ARG A 86 -35.50 41.33 -3.00
C ARG A 86 -34.11 41.55 -2.40
N GLN A 87 -34.06 42.18 -1.23
CA GLN A 87 -32.81 42.31 -0.49
C GLN A 87 -32.21 40.94 -0.18
N PRO A 88 -30.88 40.75 -0.37
CA PRO A 88 -30.22 39.50 -0.08
C PRO A 88 -30.27 39.22 1.42
N MET A 89 -30.72 38.03 1.78
CA MET A 89 -30.68 37.54 3.15
C MET A 89 -29.38 36.78 3.40
N THR A 90 -28.81 36.93 4.59
CA THR A 90 -27.61 36.19 5.01
C THR A 90 -27.85 35.48 6.33
N PHE A 91 -27.36 34.26 6.44
CA PHE A 91 -27.49 33.45 7.65
C PHE A 91 -26.34 32.46 7.79
N TRP A 92 -26.03 32.09 9.02
CA TRP A 92 -25.06 31.05 9.33
C TRP A 92 -25.77 29.70 9.41
N LEU A 93 -25.15 28.68 8.81
CA LEU A 93 -25.59 27.30 8.86
C LEU A 93 -24.45 26.42 9.41
N LYS A 94 -24.74 25.60 10.42
CA LYS A 94 -23.83 24.54 10.86
C LYS A 94 -23.87 23.36 9.88
N PRO A 95 -22.79 22.55 9.77
CA PRO A 95 -22.80 21.33 8.98
C PRO A 95 -23.99 20.42 9.34
N GLY A 96 -24.81 20.09 8.35
CA GLY A 96 -25.98 19.21 8.54
C GLY A 96 -27.21 19.90 9.12
N GLU A 97 -27.10 21.16 9.55
CA GLU A 97 -28.26 21.97 9.90
C GLU A 97 -29.10 22.26 8.65
N LYS A 98 -30.42 22.31 8.86
CA LYS A 98 -31.42 22.58 7.84
C LYS A 98 -32.11 23.89 8.20
N LYS A 99 -32.00 24.89 7.33
CA LYS A 99 -32.73 26.15 7.48
C LYS A 99 -33.99 26.11 6.63
N GLU A 100 -35.14 26.16 7.28
CA GLU A 100 -36.41 26.34 6.58
C GLU A 100 -36.57 27.79 6.13
N MET A 101 -37.08 27.95 4.92
CA MET A 101 -37.20 29.21 4.24
C MET A 101 -38.28 29.13 3.16
N GLN A 102 -38.95 30.24 2.87
CA GLN A 102 -40.03 30.29 1.89
C GLN A 102 -39.66 31.24 0.76
N PHE A 103 -39.66 30.75 -0.48
CA PHE A 103 -39.48 31.56 -1.69
C PHE A 103 -40.50 31.14 -2.72
N GLN A 104 -40.98 32.12 -3.49
CA GLN A 104 -42.05 31.92 -4.48
C GLN A 104 -43.29 31.20 -3.92
N GLY A 105 -43.61 31.40 -2.63
CA GLY A 105 -44.78 30.78 -1.98
C GLY A 105 -44.63 29.29 -1.65
N LYS A 106 -43.44 28.69 -1.84
CA LYS A 106 -43.13 27.30 -1.47
C LYS A 106 -42.12 27.25 -0.33
N ALA A 107 -42.29 26.27 0.56
CA ALA A 107 -41.35 26.01 1.64
C ALA A 107 -40.19 25.14 1.16
N TYR A 108 -38.97 25.62 1.40
CA TYR A 108 -37.71 24.96 1.08
C TYR A 108 -36.88 24.82 2.36
N SER A 109 -36.15 23.71 2.45
CA SER A 109 -35.13 23.50 3.47
C SER A 109 -33.76 23.54 2.84
N LEU A 110 -32.91 24.48 3.25
CA LEU A 110 -31.54 24.61 2.80
C LEU A 110 -30.58 23.97 3.80
N SER A 111 -29.69 23.10 3.32
CA SER A 111 -28.60 22.53 4.11
C SER A 111 -27.27 22.74 3.42
N ALA A 112 -26.25 23.07 4.21
CA ALA A 112 -24.88 23.25 3.75
C ALA A 112 -23.98 22.16 4.33
N LYS A 113 -23.17 21.54 3.47
CA LYS A 113 -22.15 20.58 3.89
C LYS A 113 -20.85 20.84 3.15
N GLN A 114 -19.73 20.89 3.87
CA GLN A 114 -18.41 20.96 3.25
C GLN A 114 -18.14 19.66 2.46
N MET A 115 -17.56 19.79 1.27
CA MET A 115 -17.09 18.63 0.51
C MET A 115 -15.75 18.18 1.09
N TYR A 116 -15.67 16.90 1.46
CA TYR A 116 -14.42 16.25 1.83
C TYR A 116 -13.98 15.37 0.67
N ALA A 117 -12.77 15.60 0.18
CA ALA A 117 -12.13 14.68 -0.76
C ALA A 117 -11.16 13.82 0.03
N THR A 118 -11.32 12.50 -0.03
CA THR A 118 -10.32 11.56 0.47
C THR A 118 -9.31 11.32 -0.66
N GLY A 119 -8.05 11.72 -0.43
CA GLY A 119 -6.96 11.32 -1.32
C GLY A 119 -6.68 9.83 -1.14
N LEU A 120 -7.06 9.01 -2.13
CA LEU A 120 -6.63 7.61 -2.22
C LEU A 120 -5.25 7.59 -2.89
N GLN A 121 -4.20 7.40 -2.11
CA GLN A 121 -2.86 7.22 -2.65
C GLN A 121 -2.67 5.74 -3.00
N VAL A 122 -2.44 5.51 -4.28
CA VAL A 122 -2.20 4.18 -4.86
C VAL A 122 -0.69 4.01 -4.98
N ALA A 123 -0.11 3.22 -4.08
CA ALA A 123 1.29 2.82 -4.19
C ALA A 123 1.36 1.41 -4.78
N LYS A 124 2.18 1.24 -5.83
CA LYS A 124 2.51 -0.05 -6.43
C LYS A 124 4.02 -0.18 -6.39
N ASP A 125 4.51 -1.11 -5.58
CA ASP A 125 5.94 -1.40 -5.44
C ASP A 125 6.28 -2.73 -6.14
N PRO A 126 6.43 -2.74 -7.48
CA PRO A 126 6.70 -3.97 -8.22
C PRO A 126 8.09 -4.56 -7.93
N GLY A 127 8.99 -3.81 -7.27
CA GLY A 127 10.35 -4.22 -6.97
C GLY A 127 10.49 -5.20 -5.79
N VAL A 128 9.45 -5.39 -4.98
CA VAL A 128 9.51 -6.25 -3.78
C VAL A 128 9.90 -7.70 -4.14
N TRP A 129 9.39 -8.23 -5.26
CA TRP A 129 9.73 -9.58 -5.71
C TRP A 129 11.23 -9.71 -6.10
N LEU A 130 11.80 -8.67 -6.72
CA LEU A 130 13.21 -8.63 -7.08
C LEU A 130 14.11 -8.60 -5.82
N VAL A 131 13.70 -7.86 -4.79
CA VAL A 131 14.40 -7.82 -3.48
C VAL A 131 14.40 -9.20 -2.81
N TYR A 132 13.27 -9.91 -2.82
CA TYR A 132 13.20 -11.27 -2.27
C TYR A 132 14.08 -12.26 -3.04
N ILE A 133 14.14 -12.15 -4.37
CA ILE A 133 15.06 -12.97 -5.18
C ILE A 133 16.50 -12.68 -4.80
N GLY A 134 16.89 -11.40 -4.70
CA GLY A 134 18.24 -11.01 -4.29
C GLY A 134 18.61 -11.52 -2.90
N CYS A 135 17.70 -11.40 -1.93
CA CYS A 135 17.88 -11.92 -0.58
C CYS A 135 18.01 -13.46 -0.57
N GLY A 136 17.16 -14.16 -1.32
CA GLY A 136 17.22 -15.62 -1.44
C GLY A 136 18.53 -16.11 -2.07
N LEU A 137 19.00 -15.44 -3.13
CA LEU A 137 20.26 -15.77 -3.80
C LEU A 137 21.46 -15.53 -2.87
N MET A 138 21.43 -14.46 -2.08
CA MET A 138 22.46 -14.18 -1.08
C MET A 138 22.53 -15.27 0.00
N LEU A 139 21.38 -15.70 0.54
CA LEU A 139 21.32 -16.79 1.51
C LEU A 139 21.81 -18.13 0.92
N ALA A 140 21.43 -18.42 -0.33
CA ALA A 140 21.88 -19.62 -1.02
C ALA A 140 23.39 -19.61 -1.29
N GLY A 141 23.95 -18.46 -1.70
CA GLY A 141 25.39 -18.29 -1.90
C GLY A 141 26.17 -18.45 -0.59
N LEU A 142 25.66 -17.87 0.50
CA LEU A 142 26.24 -18.04 1.83
C LEU A 142 26.22 -19.51 2.27
N TYR A 143 25.10 -20.19 2.04
CA TYR A 143 24.96 -21.62 2.33
C TYR A 143 25.98 -22.44 1.52
N MET A 144 26.08 -22.22 0.21
CA MET A 144 27.09 -22.89 -0.62
C MET A 144 28.51 -22.63 -0.13
N ALA A 145 28.86 -21.39 0.21
CA ALA A 145 30.19 -21.05 0.71
C ALA A 145 30.55 -21.75 2.02
N PHE A 146 29.58 -21.94 2.93
CA PHE A 146 29.83 -22.64 4.19
C PHE A 146 29.80 -24.16 4.08
N PHE A 147 28.96 -24.72 3.20
CA PHE A 147 28.71 -26.17 3.15
C PHE A 147 29.46 -26.91 2.02
N LEU A 148 29.95 -26.23 0.97
CA LEU A 148 30.77 -26.85 -0.07
C LEU A 148 32.25 -26.94 0.34
N SER A 149 32.56 -27.89 1.24
CA SER A 149 33.94 -28.25 1.56
C SER A 149 34.59 -28.97 0.38
N HIS A 150 35.60 -28.35 -0.23
CA HIS A 150 36.38 -28.96 -1.31
C HIS A 150 37.21 -30.13 -0.75
N ARG A 151 36.88 -31.36 -1.18
CA ARG A 151 37.66 -32.58 -0.91
C ARG A 151 38.58 -32.84 -2.10
N ARG A 152 39.88 -32.97 -1.87
CA ARG A 152 40.86 -33.35 -2.91
C ARG A 152 41.54 -34.65 -2.51
N ILE A 153 41.44 -35.66 -3.36
CA ILE A 153 42.10 -36.96 -3.20
C ILE A 153 43.11 -37.11 -4.33
N TRP A 154 44.32 -37.52 -3.97
CA TRP A 154 45.46 -37.73 -4.87
C TRP A 154 45.88 -39.20 -4.74
N LEU A 155 46.11 -39.86 -5.87
CA LEU A 155 46.55 -41.25 -5.91
C LEU A 155 47.82 -41.31 -6.75
N SER A 156 48.92 -41.72 -6.14
CA SER A 156 50.22 -41.89 -6.79
C SER A 156 50.57 -43.37 -6.82
N LEU A 157 50.93 -43.88 -7.99
CA LEU A 157 51.37 -45.25 -8.21
C LEU A 157 52.85 -45.20 -8.55
N SER A 158 53.69 -45.77 -7.71
CA SER A 158 55.14 -45.85 -7.91
C SER A 158 55.55 -47.31 -7.98
N HIS A 159 56.31 -47.69 -9.01
CA HIS A 159 56.85 -49.03 -9.16
C HIS A 159 58.25 -49.05 -8.56
N ASP A 160 58.46 -49.85 -7.52
CA ASP A 160 59.80 -50.07 -6.95
C ASP A 160 60.40 -51.33 -7.57
N GLY A 161 61.69 -51.29 -7.85
CA GLY A 161 62.40 -52.26 -8.67
C GLY A 161 62.60 -53.61 -8.00
N ASP A 162 61.51 -54.33 -7.74
CA ASP A 162 61.40 -55.80 -7.65
C ASP A 162 59.90 -56.15 -7.54
N ASN A 163 59.23 -56.29 -8.70
CA ASN A 163 57.82 -56.67 -8.93
C ASN A 163 56.73 -56.20 -7.92
N SER A 164 56.96 -55.08 -7.23
CA SER A 164 56.10 -54.57 -6.17
C SER A 164 55.60 -53.19 -6.54
N THR A 165 54.27 -53.06 -6.65
CA THR A 165 53.62 -51.77 -6.94
C THR A 165 53.28 -51.10 -5.63
N VAL A 166 53.89 -49.95 -5.36
CA VAL A 166 53.59 -49.14 -4.17
C VAL A 166 52.48 -48.14 -4.53
N VAL A 167 51.31 -48.33 -3.93
CA VAL A 167 50.18 -47.41 -4.06
C VAL A 167 50.22 -46.41 -2.91
N GLN A 168 50.44 -45.13 -3.20
CA GLN A 168 50.38 -44.05 -2.22
C GLN A 168 49.09 -43.25 -2.40
N LEU A 169 48.23 -43.29 -1.39
CA LEU A 169 46.98 -42.53 -1.34
C LEU A 169 47.17 -41.32 -0.41
N ALA A 170 47.07 -40.11 -0.95
CA ALA A 170 47.14 -38.87 -0.18
C ALA A 170 45.84 -38.08 -0.34
N ALA A 171 45.36 -37.45 0.72
CA ALA A 171 44.16 -36.63 0.62
C ALA A 171 44.22 -35.41 1.52
N SER A 172 43.57 -34.34 1.05
CA SER A 172 43.46 -33.09 1.76
C SER A 172 42.01 -32.62 1.74
N THR A 173 41.49 -32.26 2.91
CA THR A 173 40.14 -31.73 3.08
C THR A 173 40.20 -30.44 3.89
N ASN A 174 39.48 -29.41 3.44
CA ASN A 174 39.48 -28.09 4.08
C ASN A 174 38.57 -28.06 5.33
N LYS A 175 37.42 -28.77 5.30
CA LYS A 175 36.50 -28.94 6.45
C LYS A 175 35.87 -30.34 6.50
N ASN A 176 35.51 -30.79 7.71
CA ASN A 176 35.00 -32.14 8.06
C ASN A 176 36.06 -33.27 7.95
N LYS A 177 37.08 -33.22 8.83
CA LYS A 177 38.14 -34.25 8.92
C LYS A 177 37.60 -35.63 9.32
N THR A 178 36.62 -35.67 10.22
CA THR A 178 36.07 -36.92 10.77
C THR A 178 35.35 -37.74 9.71
N GLY A 179 34.36 -37.17 9.01
CA GLY A 179 33.65 -37.91 7.95
C GLY A 179 34.51 -38.21 6.72
N PHE A 180 35.60 -37.47 6.53
CA PHE A 180 36.59 -37.78 5.49
C PHE A 180 37.51 -38.94 5.88
N SER A 181 37.90 -39.04 7.16
CA SER A 181 38.71 -40.15 7.69
C SER A 181 38.02 -41.51 7.50
N ASP A 182 36.71 -41.56 7.70
CA ASP A 182 35.93 -42.80 7.52
C ASP A 182 35.92 -43.26 6.06
N ILE A 183 35.67 -42.33 5.12
CA ILE A 183 35.69 -42.60 3.68
C ILE A 183 37.11 -42.96 3.23
N PHE A 184 38.14 -42.25 3.70
CA PHE A 184 39.54 -42.53 3.39
C PHE A 184 39.96 -43.92 3.88
N SER A 185 39.53 -44.31 5.09
CA SER A 185 39.79 -45.63 5.64
C SER A 185 39.10 -46.74 4.86
N GLN A 186 37.87 -46.50 4.37
CA GLN A 186 37.18 -47.44 3.48
C GLN A 186 37.90 -47.60 2.14
N ILE A 187 38.33 -46.50 1.52
CA ILE A 187 39.08 -46.55 0.25
C ILE A 187 40.43 -47.26 0.43
N SER A 188 41.16 -46.95 1.52
CA SER A 188 42.42 -47.61 1.86
C SER A 188 42.25 -49.11 2.09
N ARG A 189 41.18 -49.52 2.78
CA ARG A 189 40.84 -50.94 2.95
C ARG A 189 40.52 -51.62 1.62
N LEU A 190 39.71 -51.01 0.75
CA LEU A 190 39.37 -51.59 -0.56
C LEU A 190 40.57 -51.76 -1.49
N LEU A 191 41.52 -50.81 -1.44
CA LEU A 191 42.75 -50.89 -2.23
C LEU A 191 43.71 -51.95 -1.67
N THR A 192 43.82 -52.06 -0.35
CA THR A 192 44.63 -53.11 0.30
C THR A 192 44.04 -54.52 0.09
N ASP A 193 42.72 -54.67 0.15
CA ASP A 193 42.04 -55.97 0.02
C ASP A 193 42.05 -56.51 -1.42
N ASN A 194 41.98 -55.62 -2.43
CA ASN A 194 42.15 -56.02 -3.84
C ASN A 194 43.62 -56.17 -4.27
N GLY A 195 44.57 -55.58 -3.56
CA GLY A 195 46.01 -55.72 -3.83
C GLY A 195 46.64 -57.00 -3.26
N GLY A 196 45.88 -57.79 -2.50
CA GLY A 196 46.36 -58.99 -1.78
C GLY A 196 46.01 -60.34 -2.40
N ARG A 197 45.51 -60.38 -3.64
CA ARG A 197 45.32 -61.65 -4.37
C ARG A 197 46.48 -61.86 -5.35
N PRO A 198 47.28 -62.94 -5.20
CA PRO A 198 48.28 -63.31 -6.21
C PRO A 198 47.63 -63.66 -7.54
#